data_AF-A0A4S9PNS2-F1
#
_entry.id   AF-A0A4S9PNS2-F1
#
_cell.length_a   1.000
_cell.length_b   1.000
_cell.length_c   1.000
_cell.angle_alpha   90.00
_cell.angle_beta   90.00
_cell.angle_gamma   90.00
#
_symmetry.space_group_name_H-M   'P 1'
#
loop_
_entity.id
_entity.type
_entity.pdbx_description
1 polymer ?
#
loop_
_entity_poly.entity_id
_entity_poly.type
_entity_poly.pdbx_seq_one_letter_code
_entity_poly.pdbx_strand_id
1 'polypeptide(L)'
;MHYQLSDVSINDAEALVRQCQFPAMRQDPLRKIMFPNLDSETYGETEEEIVWTIEGLQESLQNKSCHFRQVTYGSNCVGFAIWTRASSGDGATRRQKSKPTPLEKHESWNPAGLDVEAWNQVSMRLREERQRVLLLDQQKIWRLNTISVAPEHQGNGVGSMLVRWGCDMADKDVLNCFVVASPGGLALYDKFDFKVIGEVDGVCWIAVVDY
;
A
#
# COMPACT_ATOMS: atom_id res chain seq x y z
N MET A 1 20.96 16.09 -10.45
CA MET A 1 20.23 14.85 -10.78
C MET A 1 18.74 15.18 -10.80
N HIS A 2 17.91 14.41 -11.50
CA HIS A 2 16.47 14.66 -11.58
C HIS A 2 15.69 13.38 -11.25
N TYR A 3 14.47 13.54 -10.74
CA TYR A 3 13.59 12.43 -10.43
C TYR A 3 13.10 11.76 -11.71
N GLN A 4 13.17 10.44 -11.76
CA GLN A 4 12.73 9.65 -12.91
C GLN A 4 11.84 8.50 -12.47
N LEU A 5 10.78 8.28 -13.23
CA LEU A 5 9.93 7.11 -13.12
C LEU A 5 10.71 5.91 -13.71
N SER A 6 10.92 4.82 -12.94
CA SER A 6 11.59 3.57 -13.40
C SER A 6 10.84 2.28 -13.02
N ASP A 7 10.99 1.21 -13.80
CA ASP A 7 10.28 -0.06 -13.58
C ASP A 7 10.79 -0.77 -12.31
N VAL A 8 9.95 -1.63 -11.73
CA VAL A 8 10.26 -2.41 -10.52
C VAL A 8 10.35 -3.88 -10.89
N SER A 9 11.39 -4.55 -10.40
CA SER A 9 11.58 -5.99 -10.45
C SER A 9 11.39 -6.61 -9.06
N ILE A 10 11.22 -7.94 -9.01
CA ILE A 10 11.11 -8.67 -7.73
C ILE A 10 12.34 -8.48 -6.82
N ASN A 11 13.52 -8.27 -7.43
CA ASN A 11 14.78 -8.09 -6.69
C ASN A 11 14.88 -6.71 -6.04
N ASP A 12 14.01 -5.76 -6.41
CA ASP A 12 14.01 -4.42 -5.82
C ASP A 12 13.27 -4.39 -4.47
N ALA A 13 12.50 -5.43 -4.13
CA ALA A 13 11.62 -5.44 -2.96
C ALA A 13 12.34 -5.05 -1.65
N GLU A 14 13.53 -5.60 -1.41
CA GLU A 14 14.32 -5.26 -0.22
C GLU A 14 14.70 -3.77 -0.19
N ALA A 15 15.20 -3.24 -1.30
CA ALA A 15 15.56 -1.83 -1.39
C ALA A 15 14.34 -0.92 -1.22
N LEU A 16 13.20 -1.26 -1.83
CA LEU A 16 11.95 -0.51 -1.69
C LEU A 16 11.49 -0.43 -0.23
N VAL A 17 11.52 -1.56 0.49
CA VAL A 17 11.09 -1.57 1.89
C VAL A 17 12.08 -0.83 2.78
N ARG A 18 13.37 -1.17 2.71
CA ARG A 18 14.39 -0.62 3.61
C ARG A 18 14.65 0.86 3.38
N GLN A 19 14.63 1.32 2.13
CA GLN A 19 14.98 2.72 1.79
C GLN A 19 13.76 3.64 1.78
N CYS A 20 12.55 3.12 1.50
CA CYS A 20 11.36 3.96 1.34
C CYS A 20 10.27 3.62 2.36
N GLN A 21 9.72 2.40 2.31
CA GLN A 21 8.49 2.08 3.05
C GLN A 21 8.69 2.11 4.57
N PHE A 22 9.67 1.36 5.08
CA PHE A 22 9.88 1.25 6.52
C PHE A 22 10.24 2.61 7.15
N PRO A 23 11.17 3.42 6.61
CA PRO A 23 11.44 4.76 7.12
C PRO A 23 10.22 5.69 7.05
N ALA A 24 9.46 5.66 5.94
CA ALA A 24 8.30 6.53 5.75
C ALA A 24 7.13 6.18 6.67
N MET A 25 6.93 4.88 6.98
CA MET A 25 5.80 4.39 7.77
C MET A 25 6.11 4.31 9.27
N ARG A 26 7.31 4.68 9.71
CA ARG A 26 7.74 4.56 11.12
C ARG A 26 6.76 5.19 12.12
N GLN A 27 6.17 6.33 11.75
CA GLN A 27 5.20 7.08 12.56
C GLN A 27 3.75 6.91 12.12
N ASP A 28 3.49 6.02 11.14
CA ASP A 28 2.16 5.82 10.60
C ASP A 28 1.20 5.25 11.66
N PRO A 29 -0.01 5.81 11.82
CA PRO A 29 -0.96 5.35 12.84
C PRO A 29 -1.37 3.88 12.67
N LEU A 30 -1.49 3.38 11.43
CA LEU A 30 -1.85 1.98 11.19
C LEU A 30 -0.72 1.05 11.63
N ARG A 31 0.54 1.42 11.38
CA ARG A 31 1.70 0.68 11.90
C ARG A 31 1.68 0.61 13.42
N LYS A 32 1.37 1.72 14.11
CA LYS A 32 1.29 1.75 15.59
C LYS A 32 0.17 0.87 16.15
N ILE A 33 -0.91 0.69 15.41
CA ILE A 33 -1.98 -0.25 15.77
C ILE A 33 -1.50 -1.70 15.61
N MET A 34 -0.78 -2.00 14.52
CA MET A 34 -0.27 -3.34 14.24
C MET A 34 0.87 -3.76 15.17
N PHE A 35 1.71 -2.82 15.57
CA PHE A 35 2.93 -3.05 16.33
C PHE A 35 2.97 -2.15 17.59
N PRO A 36 2.03 -2.34 18.54
CA PRO A 36 1.80 -1.39 19.63
C PRO A 36 2.93 -1.34 20.67
N ASN A 37 3.74 -2.40 20.77
CA ASN A 37 4.81 -2.53 21.77
C ASN A 37 6.22 -2.37 21.16
N LEU A 38 6.31 -2.08 19.86
CA LEU A 38 7.58 -1.97 19.14
C LEU A 38 8.16 -0.58 19.33
N ASP A 39 8.90 -0.43 20.43
CA ASP A 39 9.78 0.69 20.64
C ASP A 39 10.98 0.56 19.69
N SER A 40 11.44 1.68 19.14
CA SER A 40 12.50 1.73 18.13
C SER A 40 13.86 1.14 18.54
N GLU A 41 13.98 0.60 19.74
CA GLU A 41 15.21 0.11 20.37
C GLU A 41 15.38 -1.42 20.26
N THR A 42 14.31 -2.18 19.99
CA THR A 42 14.41 -3.64 19.81
C THR A 42 14.74 -3.97 18.35
N TYR A 43 16.03 -3.99 18.03
CA TYR A 43 16.54 -4.27 16.67
C TYR A 43 15.97 -5.56 16.06
N GLY A 44 15.85 -6.64 16.84
CA GLY A 44 15.37 -7.94 16.34
C GLY A 44 13.93 -7.92 15.84
N GLU A 45 13.00 -7.38 16.64
CA GLU A 45 11.58 -7.26 16.27
C GLU A 45 11.38 -6.30 15.09
N THR A 46 12.22 -5.27 15.01
CA THR A 46 12.22 -4.33 13.87
C THR A 46 12.64 -5.02 12.57
N GLU A 47 13.67 -5.87 12.61
CA GLU A 47 14.10 -6.61 11.43
C GLU A 47 13.06 -7.66 11.00
N GLU A 48 12.35 -8.30 11.93
CA GLU A 48 11.25 -9.21 11.60
C GLU A 48 10.11 -8.49 10.85
N GLU A 49 9.71 -7.29 11.28
CA GLU A 49 8.74 -6.47 10.56
C GLU A 49 9.20 -6.14 9.14
N ILE A 50 10.47 -5.76 8.98
CA ILE A 50 11.05 -5.42 7.67
C ILE A 50 11.03 -6.65 6.75
N VAL A 51 11.50 -7.81 7.23
CA VAL A 51 11.52 -9.05 6.44
C VAL A 51 10.10 -9.47 6.06
N TRP A 52 9.16 -9.43 7.01
CA TRP A 52 7.75 -9.73 6.74
C TRP A 52 7.14 -8.79 5.68
N THR A 53 7.50 -7.51 5.72
CA THR A 53 7.07 -6.52 4.72
C THR A 53 7.70 -6.79 3.34
N ILE A 54 8.97 -7.20 3.29
CA ILE A 54 9.66 -7.57 2.04
C ILE A 54 8.98 -8.78 1.39
N GLU A 55 8.69 -9.83 2.17
CA GLU A 55 8.02 -11.03 1.67
C GLU A 55 6.62 -10.68 1.11
N GLY A 56 5.83 -9.89 1.85
CA GLY A 56 4.52 -9.43 1.35
C GLY A 56 4.60 -8.55 0.09
N LEU A 57 5.67 -7.76 -0.05
CA LEU A 57 5.92 -6.97 -1.26
C LEU A 57 6.31 -7.86 -2.44
N GLN A 58 7.13 -8.89 -2.22
CA GLN A 58 7.50 -9.89 -3.23
C GLN A 58 6.28 -10.67 -3.74
N GLU A 59 5.39 -11.10 -2.84
CA GLU A 59 4.11 -11.70 -3.21
C GLU A 59 3.28 -10.76 -4.09
N SER A 60 3.23 -9.47 -3.73
CA SER A 60 2.52 -8.46 -4.50
C SER A 60 3.12 -8.26 -5.89
N LEU A 61 4.45 -8.31 -6.02
CA LEU A 61 5.18 -8.18 -7.30
C LEU A 61 4.91 -9.34 -8.26
N GLN A 62 4.51 -10.50 -7.74
CA GLN A 62 4.11 -11.65 -8.55
C GLN A 62 2.63 -11.59 -8.98
N ASN A 63 1.82 -10.73 -8.35
CA ASN A 63 0.41 -10.59 -8.68
C ASN A 63 0.21 -9.78 -9.97
N LYS A 64 -0.32 -10.43 -11.00
CA LYS A 64 -0.55 -9.82 -12.34
C LYS A 64 -1.56 -8.67 -12.35
N SER A 65 -2.40 -8.54 -11.32
CA SER A 65 -3.33 -7.41 -11.18
C SER A 65 -2.68 -6.21 -10.49
N CYS A 66 -1.45 -6.35 -9.97
CA CYS A 66 -0.68 -5.28 -9.37
C CYS A 66 0.26 -4.64 -10.40
N HIS A 67 0.26 -3.32 -10.40
CA HIS A 67 1.08 -2.47 -11.24
C HIS A 67 2.02 -1.69 -10.32
N PHE A 68 3.31 -1.74 -10.63
CA PHE A 68 4.35 -1.15 -9.80
C PHE A 68 5.06 -0.02 -10.53
N ARG A 69 5.41 1.01 -9.76
CA ARG A 69 6.30 2.05 -10.23
C ARG A 69 7.18 2.55 -9.11
N GLN A 70 8.47 2.73 -9.38
CA GLN A 70 9.38 3.46 -8.50
C GLN A 70 9.79 4.80 -9.13
N VAL A 71 10.23 5.72 -8.27
CA VAL A 71 10.93 6.94 -8.63
C VAL A 71 12.37 6.81 -8.17
N THR A 72 13.30 7.10 -9.07
CA THR A 72 14.74 7.10 -8.81
C THR A 72 15.30 8.52 -8.77
N TYR A 73 16.34 8.72 -7.98
CA TYR A 73 17.18 9.91 -7.98
C TYR A 73 18.64 9.49 -8.11
N GLY A 74 19.17 9.56 -9.34
CA GLY A 74 20.43 8.87 -9.66
C GLY A 74 20.21 7.36 -9.71
N SER A 75 20.99 6.60 -8.95
CA SER A 75 20.86 5.14 -8.84
C SER A 75 19.93 4.67 -7.71
N ASN A 76 19.46 5.59 -6.86
CA ASN A 76 18.73 5.23 -5.64
C ASN A 76 17.23 5.28 -5.87
N CYS A 77 16.50 4.30 -5.36
CA CYS A 77 15.06 4.39 -5.23
C CYS A 77 14.72 5.39 -4.12
N VAL A 78 13.84 6.34 -4.41
CA VAL A 78 13.40 7.38 -3.46
C VAL A 78 11.90 7.34 -3.18
N GLY A 79 11.16 6.49 -3.88
CA GLY A 79 9.76 6.21 -3.58
C GLY A 79 9.17 5.22 -4.57
N PHE A 80 8.06 4.60 -4.19
CA PHE A 80 7.33 3.68 -5.06
C PHE A 80 5.84 3.67 -4.76
N ALA A 81 5.07 3.15 -5.71
CA ALA A 81 3.64 2.90 -5.53
C ALA A 81 3.23 1.57 -6.16
N ILE A 82 2.19 0.99 -5.57
CA ILE A 82 1.52 -0.23 -6.02
C ILE A 82 0.05 0.11 -6.25
N TRP A 83 -0.38 -0.02 -7.49
CA TRP A 83 -1.77 0.13 -7.89
C TRP A 83 -2.32 -1.23 -8.30
N THR A 84 -3.55 -1.54 -7.92
CA THR A 84 -4.24 -2.76 -8.36
C THR A 84 -5.50 -2.40 -9.11
N ARG A 85 -5.67 -3.00 -10.29
CA ARG A 85 -6.96 -3.02 -10.96
C ARG A 85 -7.81 -4.11 -10.32
N ALA A 86 -8.76 -3.72 -9.47
CA ALA A 86 -9.61 -4.63 -8.71
C ALA A 86 -11.03 -4.66 -9.27
N SER A 87 -11.65 -5.84 -9.30
CA SER A 87 -13.08 -5.99 -9.58
C SER A 87 -13.89 -6.09 -8.26
N SER A 88 -15.18 -5.75 -8.20
CA SER A 88 -16.00 -5.91 -6.97
C SER A 88 -16.14 -7.37 -6.50
N GLY A 89 -15.85 -8.35 -7.37
CA GLY A 89 -15.69 -9.76 -7.01
C GLY A 89 -14.29 -10.13 -6.50
N ASP A 90 -13.29 -9.29 -6.79
CA ASP A 90 -11.95 -9.35 -6.23
C ASP A 90 -12.01 -8.67 -4.87
N GLY A 91 -12.70 -9.31 -3.92
CA GLY A 91 -12.59 -8.94 -2.52
C GLY A 91 -11.11 -8.83 -2.21
N ALA A 92 -10.65 -7.59 -1.98
CA ALA A 92 -9.25 -7.19 -1.82
C ALA A 92 -8.45 -8.36 -1.30
N THR A 93 -7.69 -9.00 -2.20
CA THR A 93 -6.99 -10.25 -1.94
C THR A 93 -7.71 -11.05 -0.87
N ARG A 94 -8.69 -11.85 -1.27
CA ARG A 94 -8.66 -13.22 -0.76
C ARG A 94 -7.16 -13.55 -0.85
N ARG A 95 -6.48 -13.80 0.28
CA ARG A 95 -5.68 -15.02 0.33
C ARG A 95 -6.63 -16.03 -0.25
N GLN A 96 -6.60 -16.21 -1.57
CA GLN A 96 -7.39 -17.20 -2.23
C GLN A 96 -6.78 -18.43 -1.56
N LYS A 97 -7.48 -18.94 -0.55
CA LYS A 97 -7.47 -20.36 -0.31
C LYS A 97 -8.07 -20.95 -1.58
N SER A 98 -7.31 -20.90 -2.68
CA SER A 98 -7.19 -22.04 -3.56
C SER A 98 -6.99 -23.22 -2.61
N LYS A 99 -7.78 -24.27 -2.81
CA LYS A 99 -7.54 -25.53 -2.11
C LYS A 99 -6.02 -25.77 -2.16
N PRO A 100 -5.34 -25.94 -1.01
CA PRO A 100 -3.89 -26.07 -1.02
C PRO A 100 -3.55 -27.26 -1.91
N THR A 101 -2.88 -26.98 -3.03
CA THR A 101 -2.07 -27.99 -3.70
C THR A 101 -1.02 -28.44 -2.69
N PRO A 102 -0.73 -29.75 -2.55
CA PRO A 102 0.08 -30.29 -1.44
C PRO A 102 1.52 -29.78 -1.28
N LEU A 103 1.97 -28.79 -2.06
CA LEU A 103 3.37 -28.34 -2.14
C LEU A 103 3.64 -26.91 -1.63
N GLU A 104 2.66 -26.12 -1.20
CA GLU A 104 2.90 -24.74 -0.72
C GLU A 104 2.16 -24.45 0.58
N LYS A 105 2.63 -25.06 1.67
CA LYS A 105 2.46 -24.51 3.02
C LYS A 105 3.68 -23.65 3.32
N HIS A 106 3.74 -22.44 2.76
CA HIS A 106 4.43 -21.40 3.51
C HIS A 106 3.52 -21.16 4.72
N GLU A 107 3.87 -21.70 5.88
CA GLU A 107 3.26 -21.26 7.13
C GLU A 107 3.52 -19.77 7.19
N SER A 108 2.50 -18.98 6.89
CA SER A 108 2.65 -17.53 6.90
C SER A 108 2.93 -17.12 8.34
N TRP A 109 4.20 -16.89 8.62
CA TRP A 109 4.69 -16.48 9.92
C TRP A 109 4.30 -15.01 10.15
N ASN A 110 4.20 -14.64 11.42
CA ASN A 110 3.97 -13.28 11.85
C ASN A 110 5.16 -12.84 12.69
N PRO A 111 5.63 -11.58 12.55
CA PRO A 111 6.61 -11.01 13.45
C PRO A 111 6.14 -11.12 14.91
N ALA A 112 7.06 -11.35 15.83
CA ALA A 112 6.72 -11.48 17.25
C ALA A 112 6.01 -10.24 17.81
N GLY A 113 6.37 -9.06 17.29
CA GLY A 113 5.75 -7.78 17.67
C GLY A 113 4.40 -7.48 17.02
N LEU A 114 3.90 -8.31 16.09
CA LEU A 114 2.61 -8.08 15.43
C LEU A 114 1.45 -8.44 16.38
N ASP A 115 0.61 -7.45 16.69
CA ASP A 115 -0.69 -7.69 17.29
C ASP A 115 -1.67 -8.21 16.21
N VAL A 116 -1.75 -9.53 16.11
CA VAL A 116 -2.57 -10.23 15.12
C VAL A 116 -4.06 -9.91 15.28
N GLU A 117 -4.54 -9.71 16.51
CA GLU A 117 -5.95 -9.40 16.76
C GLU A 117 -6.27 -7.97 16.32
N ALA A 118 -5.44 -7.00 16.71
CA ALA A 118 -5.58 -5.61 16.28
C ALA A 118 -5.53 -5.51 14.74
N TRP A 119 -4.60 -6.22 14.10
CA TRP A 119 -4.49 -6.29 12.64
C TRP A 119 -5.73 -6.87 11.96
N ASN A 120 -6.27 -7.98 12.49
CA ASN A 120 -7.48 -8.59 11.94
C ASN A 120 -8.68 -7.65 12.05
N GLN A 121 -8.84 -7.01 13.20
CA GLN A 121 -9.95 -6.09 13.45
C GLN A 121 -9.90 -4.86 12.55
N VAL A 122 -8.74 -4.19 12.42
CA VAL A 122 -8.61 -3.02 11.54
C VAL A 122 -8.76 -3.41 10.06
N SER A 123 -8.24 -4.58 9.66
CA SER A 123 -8.42 -5.12 8.32
C SER A 123 -9.87 -5.40 7.97
N MET A 124 -10.64 -5.92 8.93
CA MET A 124 -12.08 -6.12 8.78
C MET A 124 -12.81 -4.79 8.58
N ARG A 125 -12.58 -3.81 9.46
CA ARG A 125 -13.23 -2.49 9.36
C ARG A 125 -12.90 -1.76 8.06
N LEU A 126 -11.63 -1.79 7.63
CA LEU A 126 -11.20 -1.24 6.33
C LEU A 126 -11.87 -1.94 5.15
N ARG A 127 -12.14 -3.25 5.26
CA ARG A 127 -12.85 -4.00 4.22
C ARG A 127 -14.34 -3.64 4.19
N GLU A 128 -14.99 -3.54 5.35
CA GLU A 128 -16.40 -3.17 5.47
C GLU A 128 -16.63 -1.74 4.95
N GLU A 129 -15.79 -0.80 5.37
CA GLU A 129 -15.92 0.59 4.93
C GLU A 129 -15.67 0.74 3.43
N ARG A 130 -14.69 0.00 2.88
CA ARG A 130 -14.51 -0.09 1.43
C ARG A 130 -15.74 -0.66 0.72
N GLN A 131 -16.39 -1.68 1.26
CA GLN A 131 -17.61 -2.24 0.66
C GLN A 131 -18.77 -1.24 0.74
N ARG A 132 -18.87 -0.49 1.83
CA ARG A 132 -19.88 0.56 2.02
C ARG A 132 -19.73 1.68 0.99
N VAL A 133 -18.49 2.13 0.75
CA VAL A 133 -18.24 3.27 -0.15
C VAL A 133 -18.27 2.90 -1.63
N LEU A 134 -17.81 1.70 -2.00
CA LEU A 134 -17.76 1.22 -3.38
C LEU A 134 -19.06 0.50 -3.75
N LEU A 135 -20.21 1.14 -3.54
CA LEU A 135 -21.55 0.61 -3.83
C LEU A 135 -21.56 -0.34 -5.07
N LEU A 136 -22.30 -1.45 -4.97
CA LEU A 136 -22.28 -2.65 -5.85
C LEU A 136 -22.23 -2.44 -7.38
N ASP A 137 -22.50 -1.24 -7.90
CA ASP A 137 -22.60 -0.94 -9.33
C ASP A 137 -21.27 -0.60 -10.02
N GLN A 138 -20.20 -0.26 -9.30
CA GLN A 138 -18.88 -0.09 -9.91
C GLN A 138 -18.04 -1.34 -9.72
N GLN A 139 -18.25 -2.31 -10.61
CA GLN A 139 -17.58 -3.61 -10.53
C GLN A 139 -16.07 -3.56 -10.79
N LYS A 140 -15.46 -2.41 -11.13
CA LYS A 140 -14.02 -2.27 -11.39
C LYS A 140 -13.50 -0.91 -10.91
N ILE A 141 -12.38 -0.92 -10.22
CA ILE A 141 -11.70 0.28 -9.71
C ILE A 141 -10.18 0.15 -9.80
N TRP A 142 -9.48 1.28 -9.83
CA TRP A 142 -8.04 1.35 -9.61
C TRP A 142 -7.75 1.69 -8.15
N ARG A 143 -7.21 0.73 -7.41
CA ARG A 143 -6.86 0.91 -6.01
C ARG A 143 -5.38 1.21 -5.84
N LEU A 144 -5.05 2.30 -5.16
CA LEU A 144 -3.71 2.50 -4.61
C LEU A 144 -3.58 1.68 -3.33
N ASN A 145 -2.78 0.61 -3.36
CA ASN A 145 -2.54 -0.26 -2.21
C ASN A 145 -1.46 0.29 -1.28
N THR A 146 -0.35 0.74 -1.88
CA THR A 146 0.84 1.19 -1.16
C THR A 146 1.44 2.36 -1.92
N ILE A 147 1.79 3.41 -1.20
CA ILE A 147 2.68 4.46 -1.68
C ILE A 147 3.66 4.79 -0.56
N SER A 148 4.93 4.98 -0.90
CA SER A 148 5.95 5.36 0.06
C SER A 148 7.01 6.21 -0.61
N VAL A 149 7.47 7.24 0.10
CA VAL A 149 8.52 8.14 -0.35
C VAL A 149 9.51 8.27 0.80
N ALA A 150 10.79 8.04 0.51
CA ALA A 150 11.87 8.20 1.48
C ALA A 150 11.78 9.58 2.14
N PRO A 151 11.88 9.70 3.48
CA PRO A 151 11.67 10.96 4.20
C PRO A 151 12.42 12.17 3.63
N GLU A 152 13.65 11.97 3.18
CA GLU A 152 14.55 12.99 2.63
C GLU A 152 14.07 13.55 1.28
N HIS A 153 13.19 12.81 0.60
CA HIS A 153 12.65 13.14 -0.72
C HIS A 153 11.15 13.53 -0.68
N GLN A 154 10.54 13.53 0.50
CA GLN A 154 9.16 14.03 0.68
C GLN A 154 9.06 15.53 0.39
N GLY A 155 7.88 16.01 0.03
CA GLY A 155 7.65 17.42 -0.34
C GLY A 155 8.23 17.85 -1.70
N ASN A 156 9.03 17.00 -2.36
CA ASN A 156 9.68 17.31 -3.64
C ASN A 156 8.95 16.78 -4.89
N GLY A 157 7.66 16.45 -4.76
CA GLY A 157 6.82 16.00 -5.89
C GLY A 157 6.91 14.51 -6.25
N VAL A 158 7.75 13.71 -5.57
CA VAL A 158 7.89 12.26 -5.81
C VAL A 158 6.55 11.52 -5.68
N GLY A 159 5.82 11.76 -4.58
CA GLY A 159 4.48 11.17 -4.39
C GLY A 159 3.50 11.58 -5.48
N SER A 160 3.57 12.83 -5.96
CA SER A 160 2.71 13.32 -7.04
C SER A 160 3.01 12.64 -8.38
N MET A 161 4.28 12.31 -8.67
CA MET A 161 4.61 11.53 -9.87
C MET A 161 3.98 10.14 -9.84
N LEU A 162 4.00 9.49 -8.68
CA LEU A 162 3.45 8.15 -8.48
C LEU A 162 1.92 8.11 -8.50
N VAL A 163 1.26 9.12 -7.91
CA VAL A 163 -0.21 9.24 -7.97
C VAL A 163 -0.66 9.55 -9.38
N ARG A 164 -0.03 10.52 -10.06
CA ARG A 164 -0.34 10.84 -11.46
C ARG A 164 -0.25 9.62 -12.36
N TRP A 165 0.83 8.84 -12.23
CA TRP A 165 0.99 7.61 -13.02
C TRP A 165 -0.17 6.62 -12.83
N GLY A 166 -0.70 6.49 -11.62
CA GLY A 166 -1.87 5.66 -11.31
C GLY A 166 -3.16 6.21 -11.91
N CYS A 167 -3.41 7.51 -11.73
CA CYS A 167 -4.57 8.19 -12.31
C CYS A 167 -4.56 8.08 -13.84
N ASP A 168 -3.41 8.29 -14.50
CA ASP A 168 -3.28 8.15 -15.95
C ASP A 168 -3.66 6.74 -16.46
N MET A 169 -3.53 5.69 -15.64
CA MET A 169 -4.01 4.34 -15.97
C MET A 169 -5.53 4.21 -15.78
N ALA A 170 -6.05 4.81 -14.71
CA ALA A 170 -7.48 4.83 -14.42
C ALA A 170 -8.28 5.60 -15.49
N ASP A 171 -7.75 6.73 -15.94
CA ASP A 171 -8.34 7.56 -16.99
C ASP A 171 -8.46 6.82 -18.31
N LYS A 172 -7.43 6.02 -18.66
CA LYS A 172 -7.44 5.17 -19.87
C LYS A 172 -8.50 4.09 -19.81
N ASP A 173 -8.74 3.55 -18.62
CA ASP A 173 -9.74 2.50 -18.41
C ASP A 173 -11.15 3.08 -18.15
N VAL A 174 -11.28 4.40 -17.96
CA VAL A 174 -12.51 5.09 -17.55
C VAL A 174 -13.06 4.50 -16.25
N LEU A 175 -12.18 4.35 -15.26
CA LEU A 175 -12.49 3.76 -13.95
C LEU A 175 -12.13 4.71 -12.82
N ASN A 176 -12.90 4.63 -11.74
CA ASN A 176 -12.64 5.38 -10.52
C ASN A 176 -11.35 4.92 -9.82
N CYS A 177 -10.71 5.86 -9.12
CA CYS A 177 -9.59 5.57 -8.23
C CYS A 177 -10.05 5.43 -6.78
N PHE A 178 -9.37 4.60 -6.00
CA PHE A 178 -9.63 4.38 -4.58
C PHE A 178 -8.32 4.30 -3.79
N VAL A 179 -8.26 4.95 -2.63
CA VAL A 179 -7.12 4.83 -1.71
C VAL A 179 -7.59 4.78 -0.26
N VAL A 180 -6.87 4.00 0.56
CA VAL A 180 -6.90 4.15 2.02
C VAL A 180 -5.68 4.97 2.40
N ALA A 181 -5.91 6.20 2.87
CA ALA A 181 -4.90 7.18 3.16
C ALA A 181 -4.67 7.31 4.66
N SER A 182 -3.42 7.42 5.09
CA SER A 182 -3.11 7.95 6.42
C SER A 182 -3.26 9.48 6.44
N PRO A 183 -3.33 10.13 7.62
CA PRO A 183 -3.61 11.57 7.68
C PRO A 183 -2.54 12.39 6.93
N GLY A 184 -1.27 11.97 6.99
CA GLY A 184 -0.17 12.63 6.29
C GLY A 184 -0.26 12.55 4.76
N GLY A 185 -1.02 11.61 4.21
CA GLY A 185 -1.22 11.45 2.77
C GLY A 185 -2.33 12.31 2.18
N LEU A 186 -3.26 12.82 3.00
CA LEU A 186 -4.47 13.52 2.51
C LEU A 186 -4.15 14.72 1.61
N ALA A 187 -3.18 15.55 2.00
CA ALA A 187 -2.77 16.73 1.23
C ALA A 187 -2.14 16.38 -0.13
N LEU A 188 -1.64 15.16 -0.31
CA LEU A 188 -1.19 14.67 -1.61
C LEU A 188 -2.39 14.32 -2.48
N TYR A 189 -3.34 13.55 -1.95
CA TYR A 189 -4.51 13.07 -2.72
C TYR A 189 -5.47 14.20 -3.10
N ASP A 190 -5.64 15.21 -2.26
CA ASP A 190 -6.45 16.40 -2.54
C ASP A 190 -6.03 17.12 -3.85
N LYS A 191 -4.72 17.12 -4.17
CA LYS A 191 -4.19 17.70 -5.43
C LYS A 191 -4.61 16.95 -6.70
N PHE A 192 -5.19 15.76 -6.54
CA PHE A 192 -5.65 14.87 -7.61
C PHE A 192 -7.16 14.62 -7.50
N ASP A 193 -7.89 15.56 -6.89
CA ASP A 193 -9.35 15.56 -6.77
C ASP A 193 -9.94 14.36 -6.00
N PHE A 194 -9.12 13.64 -5.24
CA PHE A 194 -9.59 12.59 -4.34
C PHE A 194 -10.41 13.22 -3.21
N LYS A 195 -11.68 12.83 -3.11
CA LYS A 195 -12.58 13.29 -2.04
C LYS A 195 -12.66 12.27 -0.93
N VAL A 196 -12.50 12.72 0.30
CA VAL A 196 -12.71 11.89 1.49
C VAL A 196 -14.20 11.54 1.62
N ILE A 197 -14.53 10.26 1.61
CA ILE A 197 -15.90 9.73 1.65
C ILE A 197 -16.16 8.73 2.80
N GLY A 198 -15.12 8.43 3.57
CA GLY A 198 -15.17 7.53 4.71
C GLY A 198 -13.92 7.67 5.58
N GLU A 199 -14.04 7.21 6.81
CA GLU A 199 -12.98 7.22 7.81
C GLU A 199 -13.09 5.96 8.66
N VAL A 200 -11.95 5.33 8.95
CA VAL A 200 -11.85 4.18 9.85
C VAL A 200 -10.92 4.54 11.00
N ASP A 201 -11.46 4.49 12.21
CA ASP A 201 -10.76 4.68 13.50
C ASP A 201 -9.90 5.96 13.62
N GLY A 202 -10.19 7.02 12.84
CA GLY A 202 -9.40 8.26 12.86
C GLY A 202 -7.98 8.12 12.30
N VAL A 203 -7.65 6.98 11.68
CA VAL A 203 -6.31 6.65 11.19
C VAL A 203 -6.25 6.45 9.69
N CYS A 204 -7.38 6.17 9.07
CA CYS A 204 -7.49 5.82 7.66
C CYS A 204 -8.67 6.56 7.03
N TRP A 205 -8.42 7.35 6.00
CA TRP A 205 -9.46 7.96 5.18
C TRP A 205 -9.61 7.22 3.88
N ILE A 206 -10.84 7.10 3.43
CA ILE A 206 -11.14 6.58 2.11
C ILE A 206 -11.35 7.75 1.19
N ALA A 207 -10.60 7.78 0.09
CA ALA A 207 -10.80 8.79 -0.93
C ALA A 207 -11.02 8.19 -2.31
N VAL A 208 -11.92 8.82 -3.06
CA VAL A 208 -12.33 8.40 -4.41
C VAL A 208 -12.25 9.58 -5.37
N VAL A 209 -11.86 9.28 -6.61
CA VAL A 209 -12.08 10.15 -7.77
C VAL A 209 -13.23 9.54 -8.55
N ASP A 210 -14.35 10.26 -8.62
CA ASP A 210 -15.52 9.89 -9.40
C ASP A 210 -15.46 10.55 -10.77
N TYR A 211 -15.53 9.73 -11.82
CA TYR A 211 -15.77 10.17 -13.21
C TYR A 211 -17.24 10.08 -13.59
#